data_AF-A0A915KAV5-F1
#
_entry.id   AF-A0A915KAV5-F1
#
_cell.length_a   1.000
_cell.length_b   1.000
_cell.length_c   1.000
_cell.angle_alpha   90.00
_cell.angle_beta   90.00
_cell.angle_gamma   90.00
#
_symmetry.space_group_name_H-M   'P 1'
#
loop_
_entity.id
_entity.type
_entity.pdbx_description
1 polymer ?
#
loop_
_entity_poly.entity_id
_entity_poly.type
_entity_poly.pdbx_seq_one_letter_code
_entity_poly.pdbx_strand_id
1 'polypeptide(L)'
;MYGAIRCRTARLTGGFAAPIFAGGVAMLAGSTAAAGIATTAGAAILGSVFGVAGAGLAGYKMNRRVGAIEEFSIETLSRGKSLHISLVVSGWITEENEDSFRSAWRNLNDSAEQYCLRYESKYLLQLGQAFDYIMTFAVSYAIQQTLMETALAGIVSALAWPLSILTVGNVVDNPWNVGVRRSTEVGEHLAHLLLSRQHGNRPITLMGFSLGARVVYHCLLEMTKHDQRAVGLVEDVVLLGAPVTGSPGDWKKISSVVAGRVINGYCRIE
;
A
#
# COMPACT_ATOMS: atom_id res chain seq x y z
N MET A 1 19.28 18.41 13.75
CA MET A 1 19.56 18.48 12.30
C MET A 1 19.23 17.14 11.67
N TYR A 2 18.05 16.98 11.07
CA TYR A 2 17.74 15.82 10.24
C TYR A 2 17.40 16.31 8.84
N GLY A 3 18.18 15.87 7.87
CA GLY A 3 18.16 16.35 6.50
C GLY A 3 16.88 15.94 5.77
N ALA A 4 16.18 16.93 5.23
CA ALA A 4 15.17 16.72 4.22
C ALA A 4 15.85 16.16 2.96
N ILE A 5 15.57 14.92 2.60
CA ILE A 5 15.96 14.37 1.30
C ILE A 5 15.02 15.02 0.28
N ARG A 6 15.53 16.07 -0.35
CA ARG A 6 14.89 16.82 -1.43
C ARG A 6 14.85 15.93 -2.67
N CYS A 7 13.73 15.23 -2.89
CA CYS A 7 13.51 14.47 -4.11
C CYS A 7 13.27 15.45 -5.27
N ARG A 8 14.25 15.55 -6.19
CA ARG A 8 14.11 16.36 -7.39
C ARG A 8 13.17 15.65 -8.35
N THR A 9 12.04 16.27 -8.60
CA THR A 9 11.19 15.98 -9.76
C THR A 9 11.98 16.30 -11.04
N ALA A 10 12.36 15.25 -11.77
CA ALA A 10 12.67 15.33 -13.19
C ALA A 10 12.01 14.13 -13.86
N ARG A 11 10.83 14.36 -14.42
CA ARG A 11 10.12 13.41 -15.27
C ARG A 11 10.86 13.40 -16.61
N LEU A 12 11.77 12.45 -16.80
CA LEU A 12 12.32 12.08 -18.10
C LEU A 12 11.85 10.65 -18.38
N THR A 13 10.65 10.54 -18.95
CA THR A 13 10.22 9.36 -19.70
C THR A 13 11.18 9.23 -20.89
N GLY A 14 12.25 8.49 -20.70
CA GLY A 14 13.27 8.29 -21.72
C GLY A 14 14.07 7.03 -21.44
N GLY A 15 13.75 5.97 -22.18
CA GLY A 15 14.66 4.85 -22.38
C GLY A 15 14.17 3.53 -21.81
N PHE A 16 13.68 2.68 -22.71
CA PHE A 16 13.58 1.23 -22.55
C PHE A 16 14.77 0.64 -21.75
N ALA A 17 14.48 -0.04 -20.65
CA ALA A 17 15.37 -1.05 -20.08
C ALA A 17 14.59 -2.36 -19.99
N ALA A 18 14.43 -3.04 -21.12
CA ALA A 18 13.96 -4.41 -21.15
C ALA A 18 15.05 -5.32 -20.52
N PRO A 19 14.69 -6.30 -19.70
CA PRO A 19 15.62 -7.35 -19.32
C PRO A 19 15.92 -8.21 -20.55
N ILE A 20 17.12 -8.03 -21.12
CA ILE A 20 17.68 -8.92 -22.12
C ILE A 20 18.05 -10.22 -21.42
N PHE A 21 17.12 -11.16 -21.32
CA PHE A 21 17.49 -12.56 -21.21
C PHE A 21 17.85 -13.05 -22.60
N ALA A 22 19.13 -13.35 -22.78
CA ALA A 22 19.71 -13.88 -24.00
C ALA A 22 18.98 -15.16 -24.44
N GLY A 23 18.24 -15.08 -25.54
CA GLY A 23 17.52 -16.22 -26.09
C GLY A 23 16.51 -15.84 -27.18
N GLY A 24 17.01 -15.37 -28.33
CA GLY A 24 16.27 -15.39 -29.59
C GLY A 24 15.51 -14.11 -29.98
N VAL A 25 16.22 -13.06 -30.39
CA VAL A 25 15.63 -11.95 -31.16
C VAL A 25 15.95 -12.19 -32.64
N ALA A 26 15.04 -12.85 -33.36
CA ALA A 26 15.04 -12.81 -34.82
C ALA A 26 14.31 -11.53 -35.25
N MET A 27 15.08 -10.48 -35.53
CA MET A 27 14.58 -9.28 -36.22
C MET A 27 14.20 -9.66 -37.65
N LEU A 28 12.91 -9.59 -37.99
CA LEU A 28 12.47 -9.60 -39.39
C LEU A 28 12.26 -8.15 -39.84
N ALA A 29 13.28 -7.63 -40.52
CA ALA A 29 13.17 -6.49 -41.42
C ALA A 29 12.30 -6.90 -42.63
N GLY A 30 11.34 -6.06 -43.00
CA GLY A 30 10.58 -6.19 -44.25
C GLY A 30 9.07 -6.32 -44.05
N SER A 31 8.36 -5.19 -44.17
CA SER A 31 6.98 -5.02 -44.69
C SER A 31 5.87 -6.04 -44.39
N THR A 32 5.94 -6.86 -43.35
CA THR A 32 4.85 -7.75 -42.90
C THR A 32 4.80 -7.85 -41.36
N ALA A 33 4.61 -6.71 -40.69
CA ALA A 33 4.53 -6.64 -39.22
C ALA A 33 3.33 -7.38 -38.58
N ALA A 34 2.43 -7.98 -39.37
CA ALA A 34 1.25 -8.68 -38.86
C ALA A 34 1.44 -10.20 -38.64
N ALA A 35 2.48 -10.83 -39.21
CA ALA A 35 2.58 -12.29 -39.22
C ALA A 35 3.30 -12.90 -37.99
N GLY A 36 4.19 -12.16 -37.33
CA GLY A 36 4.95 -12.67 -36.18
C GLY A 36 4.11 -12.83 -34.90
N ILE A 37 3.05 -12.02 -34.77
CA ILE A 37 2.15 -11.97 -33.60
C ILE A 37 1.19 -13.18 -33.56
N ALA A 38 0.96 -13.83 -34.71
CA ALA A 38 0.10 -15.00 -34.84
C ALA A 38 0.83 -16.34 -34.61
N THR A 39 2.13 -16.32 -34.33
CA THR A 39 2.90 -17.53 -34.04
C THR A 39 2.68 -17.97 -32.58
N THR A 40 2.69 -19.28 -32.32
CA THR A 40 2.57 -19.84 -30.96
C THR A 40 3.63 -19.28 -30.00
N ALA A 41 4.81 -18.93 -30.52
CA ALA A 41 5.87 -18.24 -29.78
C ALA A 41 5.52 -16.76 -29.49
N GLY A 42 4.94 -16.03 -30.44
CA GLY A 42 4.46 -14.66 -30.23
C GLY A 42 3.30 -14.58 -29.22
N ALA A 43 2.39 -15.54 -29.24
CA ALA A 43 1.33 -15.67 -28.25
C ALA A 43 1.87 -16.02 -26.84
N ALA A 44 2.91 -16.85 -26.74
CA ALA A 44 3.59 -17.15 -25.49
C ALA A 44 4.32 -15.93 -24.91
N ILE A 45 4.98 -15.14 -25.76
CA ILE A 45 5.64 -13.89 -25.36
C ILE A 45 4.61 -12.87 -24.87
N LEU A 46 3.50 -12.66 -25.61
CA LEU A 46 2.42 -11.77 -25.18
C LEU A 46 1.74 -12.27 -23.89
N GLY A 47 1.53 -13.57 -23.75
CA GLY A 47 1.02 -14.19 -22.52
C GLY A 47 1.98 -14.04 -21.33
N SER A 48 3.29 -14.03 -21.55
CA SER A 48 4.29 -13.79 -20.49
C SER A 48 4.30 -12.33 -20.03
N VAL A 49 4.10 -11.40 -20.97
CA VAL A 49 4.16 -9.95 -20.76
C VAL A 49 2.92 -9.45 -20.00
N PHE A 50 1.74 -10.03 -20.24
CA PHE A 50 0.50 -9.71 -19.51
C PHE A 50 0.14 -10.71 -18.40
N GLY A 51 1.01 -11.70 -18.13
CA GLY A 51 0.71 -12.85 -17.28
C GLY A 51 -0.23 -13.84 -17.97
N VAL A 52 0.04 -15.14 -17.82
CA VAL A 52 -0.55 -16.23 -18.64
C VAL A 52 -2.09 -16.33 -18.54
N ALA A 53 -2.75 -15.56 -17.66
CA ALA A 53 -4.21 -15.52 -17.56
C ALA A 53 -4.83 -14.13 -17.30
N GLY A 54 -4.07 -13.02 -17.26
CA GLY A 54 -4.62 -11.70 -16.91
C GLY A 54 -5.34 -11.60 -15.55
N ALA A 55 -5.15 -12.61 -14.69
CA ALA A 55 -5.82 -12.81 -13.40
C ALA A 55 -4.81 -12.84 -12.22
N GLY A 56 -3.65 -12.19 -12.38
CA GLY A 56 -2.41 -12.54 -11.68
C GLY A 56 -2.49 -12.64 -10.15
N LEU A 57 -3.22 -11.74 -9.49
CA LEU A 57 -3.45 -11.80 -8.03
C LEU A 57 -4.94 -11.92 -7.69
N ALA A 58 -5.82 -11.88 -8.69
CA ALA A 58 -7.25 -11.83 -8.48
C ALA A 58 -7.74 -13.09 -7.79
N GLY A 59 -8.44 -12.93 -6.66
CA GLY A 59 -9.07 -14.06 -5.97
C GLY A 59 -8.12 -14.88 -5.10
N TYR A 60 -6.87 -14.42 -4.89
CA TYR A 60 -6.03 -15.02 -3.85
C TYR A 60 -6.75 -14.87 -2.50
N LYS A 61 -6.99 -16.00 -1.82
CA LYS A 61 -7.59 -16.04 -0.50
C LYS A 61 -6.85 -17.05 0.37
N MET A 62 -6.50 -16.62 1.58
CA MET A 62 -5.84 -17.47 2.56
C MET A 62 -6.85 -18.47 3.13
N ASN A 63 -6.67 -19.77 2.82
CA ASN A 63 -7.58 -20.85 3.28
C ASN A 63 -7.21 -21.42 4.66
N ARG A 64 -5.96 -21.24 5.13
CA ARG A 64 -5.49 -21.69 6.44
C ARG A 64 -4.75 -20.55 7.12
N ARG A 65 -5.00 -20.35 8.42
CA ARG A 65 -4.32 -19.33 9.23
C ARG A 65 -2.79 -19.49 9.11
N VAL A 66 -2.12 -18.41 8.73
CA VAL A 66 -0.66 -18.33 8.67
C VAL A 66 -0.20 -17.48 9.85
N GLY A 67 0.52 -18.12 10.78
CA GLY A 67 0.88 -17.47 12.03
C GLY A 67 -0.37 -17.01 12.79
N ALA A 68 -0.42 -15.72 13.09
CA ALA A 68 -1.55 -15.15 13.81
C ALA A 68 -2.56 -14.40 12.89
N ILE A 69 -2.33 -14.36 11.58
CA ILE A 69 -3.23 -13.73 10.60
C ILE A 69 -4.51 -14.57 10.47
N GLU A 70 -5.65 -13.92 10.65
CA GLU A 70 -6.98 -14.52 10.58
C GLU A 70 -7.63 -14.30 9.21
N GLU A 71 -7.36 -13.15 8.57
CA GLU A 71 -7.95 -12.79 7.28
C GLU A 71 -6.91 -12.16 6.34
N PHE A 72 -6.83 -12.69 5.13
CA PHE A 72 -5.98 -12.16 4.06
C PHE A 72 -6.56 -12.57 2.70
N SER A 73 -6.89 -11.59 1.87
CA SER A 73 -7.32 -11.81 0.49
C SER A 73 -6.99 -10.64 -0.43
N ILE A 74 -6.65 -10.95 -1.68
CA ILE A 74 -6.45 -9.95 -2.73
C ILE A 74 -7.70 -9.86 -3.59
N GLU A 75 -8.27 -8.68 -3.64
CA GLU A 75 -9.45 -8.39 -4.43
C GLU A 75 -9.13 -7.50 -5.63
N THR A 76 -9.88 -7.63 -6.72
CA THR A 76 -9.68 -6.81 -7.91
C THR A 76 -10.35 -5.45 -7.76
N LEU A 77 -9.60 -4.36 -7.78
CA LEU A 77 -10.10 -2.98 -7.78
C LEU A 77 -10.50 -2.53 -9.20
N SER A 78 -9.65 -2.80 -10.20
CA SER A 78 -9.92 -2.53 -11.61
C SER A 78 -9.54 -3.74 -12.46
N ARG A 79 -10.42 -4.13 -13.40
CA ARG A 79 -10.31 -5.32 -14.26
C ARG A 79 -9.62 -5.05 -15.61
N GLY A 80 -9.01 -3.89 -15.80
CA GLY A 80 -8.21 -3.63 -17.00
C GLY A 80 -6.99 -4.55 -17.08
N LYS A 81 -6.33 -4.57 -18.24
CA LYS A 81 -5.08 -5.30 -18.45
C LYS A 81 -3.93 -4.31 -18.56
N SER A 82 -2.84 -4.57 -17.85
CA SER A 82 -1.66 -3.70 -17.89
C SER A 82 -0.36 -4.50 -17.75
N LEU A 83 0.73 -3.87 -18.18
CA LEU A 83 2.10 -4.38 -18.04
C LEU A 83 2.65 -4.20 -16.62
N HIS A 84 2.12 -3.21 -15.90
CA HIS A 84 2.36 -2.97 -14.48
C HIS A 84 1.06 -3.14 -13.70
N ILE A 85 1.16 -3.62 -12.46
CA ILE A 85 -0.01 -3.78 -11.59
C ILE A 85 0.12 -2.86 -10.39
N SER A 86 -1.01 -2.37 -9.88
CA SER A 86 -1.03 -1.58 -8.65
C SER A 86 -1.71 -2.39 -7.54
N LEU A 87 -1.09 -2.47 -6.36
CA LEU A 87 -1.70 -3.04 -5.17
C LEU A 87 -1.83 -1.97 -4.10
N VAL A 88 -3.07 -1.72 -3.70
CA VAL A 88 -3.41 -0.73 -2.67
C VAL A 88 -3.77 -1.40 -1.35
N VAL A 89 -3.41 -0.75 -0.25
CA VAL A 89 -3.62 -1.25 1.10
C VAL A 89 -4.20 -0.15 2.00
N SER A 90 -5.46 -0.33 2.41
CA SER A 90 -6.15 0.58 3.33
C SER A 90 -5.70 0.35 4.78
N GLY A 91 -5.56 1.43 5.56
CA GLY A 91 -5.06 1.37 6.94
C GLY A 91 -6.11 1.36 8.04
N TRP A 92 -7.36 1.64 7.71
CA TRP A 92 -8.53 1.44 8.54
C TRP A 92 -9.76 1.40 7.62
N ILE A 93 -10.88 0.93 8.15
CA ILE A 93 -12.19 0.97 7.48
C ILE A 93 -13.24 1.46 8.48
N THR A 94 -14.23 2.21 8.02
CA THR A 94 -15.28 2.78 8.88
C THR A 94 -16.59 2.00 8.81
N GLU A 95 -16.81 1.28 7.72
CA GLU A 95 -18.03 0.51 7.46
C GLU A 95 -17.69 -0.96 7.25
N GLU A 96 -18.65 -1.83 7.49
CA GLU A 96 -18.56 -3.26 7.19
C GLU A 96 -19.32 -3.53 5.88
N ASN A 97 -18.70 -3.17 4.76
CA ASN A 97 -19.25 -3.42 3.44
C ASN A 97 -18.16 -3.98 2.49
N GLU A 98 -18.60 -4.56 1.36
CA GLU A 98 -17.69 -5.11 0.35
C GLU A 98 -16.72 -4.05 -0.20
N ASP A 99 -17.17 -2.80 -0.28
CA ASP A 99 -16.43 -1.66 -0.82
C ASP A 99 -15.50 -0.95 0.19
N SER A 100 -15.45 -1.39 1.44
CA SER A 100 -14.88 -0.61 2.54
C SER A 100 -13.38 -0.41 2.36
N PHE A 101 -12.71 -1.43 1.83
CA PHE A 101 -11.29 -1.36 1.50
C PHE A 101 -11.01 -0.60 0.21
N ARG A 102 -12.01 -0.45 -0.67
CA ARG A 102 -11.90 0.14 -2.02
C ARG A 102 -12.24 1.62 -2.05
N SER A 103 -13.08 2.09 -1.14
CA SER A 103 -13.63 3.44 -1.08
C SER A 103 -12.56 4.53 -1.19
N ALA A 104 -11.47 4.40 -0.44
CA ALA A 104 -10.34 5.34 -0.45
C ALA A 104 -9.58 5.40 -1.79
N TRP A 105 -9.75 4.39 -2.65
CA TRP A 105 -9.00 4.22 -3.89
C TRP A 105 -9.86 4.29 -5.14
N ARG A 106 -11.15 4.62 -5.02
CA ARG A 106 -12.11 4.64 -6.15
C ARG A 106 -11.66 5.51 -7.34
N ASN A 107 -10.90 6.57 -7.07
CA ASN A 107 -10.40 7.50 -8.07
C ASN A 107 -8.92 7.28 -8.44
N LEU A 108 -8.32 6.16 -8.00
CA LEU A 108 -6.93 5.86 -8.32
C LEU A 108 -6.79 5.53 -9.82
N ASN A 109 -5.93 6.27 -10.50
CA ASN A 109 -5.64 6.11 -11.92
C ASN A 109 -4.13 5.86 -12.14
N ASP A 110 -3.60 4.82 -11.50
CA ASP A 110 -2.19 4.41 -11.60
C ASP A 110 -1.97 3.33 -12.67
N SER A 111 -2.82 2.29 -12.67
CA SER A 111 -2.80 1.21 -13.67
C SER A 111 -4.22 0.86 -14.14
N ALA A 112 -4.34 0.27 -15.33
CA ALA A 112 -5.59 -0.34 -15.76
C ALA A 112 -5.91 -1.59 -14.93
N GLU A 113 -4.91 -2.31 -14.43
CA GLU A 113 -5.05 -3.51 -13.58
C GLU A 113 -4.67 -3.18 -12.14
N GLN A 114 -5.65 -3.15 -11.24
CA GLN A 114 -5.46 -2.73 -9.86
C GLN A 114 -6.07 -3.73 -8.89
N TYR A 115 -5.40 -3.91 -7.76
CA TYR A 115 -5.76 -4.84 -6.70
C TYR A 115 -5.84 -4.12 -5.36
N CYS A 116 -6.68 -4.63 -4.47
CA CYS A 116 -6.83 -4.16 -3.10
C CYS A 116 -6.58 -5.32 -2.14
N LEU A 117 -5.77 -5.10 -1.11
CA LEU A 117 -5.58 -6.06 -0.04
C LEU A 117 -6.68 -5.89 1.02
N ARG A 118 -7.48 -6.94 1.22
CA ARG A 118 -8.32 -7.11 2.42
C ARG A 118 -7.56 -7.93 3.44
N TYR A 119 -7.46 -7.41 4.66
CA TYR A 119 -6.80 -8.07 5.77
C TYR A 119 -7.44 -7.62 7.08
N GLU A 120 -7.53 -8.55 8.04
CA GLU A 120 -7.86 -8.25 9.44
C GLU A 120 -9.05 -7.28 9.62
N SER A 121 -10.11 -7.42 8.82
CA SER A 121 -11.21 -6.44 8.68
C SER A 121 -11.85 -6.13 10.03
N LYS A 122 -12.02 -7.15 10.88
CA LYS A 122 -12.51 -7.00 12.25
C LYS A 122 -11.72 -5.96 13.05
N TYR A 123 -10.40 -5.99 12.98
CA TYR A 123 -9.53 -5.10 13.75
C TYR A 123 -9.43 -3.71 13.10
N LEU A 124 -9.41 -3.66 11.76
CA LEU A 124 -9.41 -2.39 11.02
C LEU A 124 -10.72 -1.61 11.17
N LEU A 125 -11.85 -2.32 11.29
CA LEU A 125 -13.16 -1.71 11.55
C LEU A 125 -13.22 -1.15 12.97
N GLN A 126 -12.76 -1.90 13.97
CA GLN A 126 -12.66 -1.41 15.34
C GLN A 126 -11.78 -0.15 15.43
N LEU A 127 -10.69 -0.12 14.66
CA LEU A 127 -9.84 1.06 14.59
C LEU A 127 -10.53 2.26 13.90
N GLY A 128 -11.23 2.04 12.79
CA GLY A 128 -11.95 3.12 12.11
C GLY A 128 -13.08 3.68 12.97
N GLN A 129 -13.85 2.83 13.64
CA GLN A 129 -14.88 3.25 14.61
C GLN A 129 -14.29 4.06 15.77
N ALA A 130 -13.10 3.66 16.25
CA ALA A 130 -12.39 4.42 17.28
C ALA A 130 -11.99 5.81 16.76
N PHE A 131 -11.50 5.93 15.52
CA PHE A 131 -11.21 7.23 14.91
C PHE A 131 -12.45 8.08 14.67
N ASP A 132 -13.56 7.51 14.21
CA ASP A 132 -14.83 8.24 14.04
C ASP A 132 -15.35 8.78 15.38
N TYR A 133 -15.16 8.02 16.46
CA TYR A 133 -15.46 8.48 17.82
C TYR A 133 -14.59 9.67 18.23
N ILE A 134 -13.26 9.62 17.99
CA ILE A 134 -12.37 10.77 18.22
C ILE A 134 -12.85 11.98 17.43
N MET A 135 -13.14 11.81 16.13
CA MET A 135 -13.51 12.91 15.24
C MET A 135 -14.83 13.55 15.67
N THR A 136 -15.81 12.75 16.07
CA THR A 136 -17.08 13.26 16.62
C THR A 136 -16.85 14.07 17.89
N PHE A 137 -15.95 13.60 18.76
CA PHE A 137 -15.57 14.34 19.96
C PHE A 137 -14.88 15.66 19.62
N ALA A 138 -13.92 15.65 18.70
CA ALA A 138 -13.18 16.84 18.26
C ALA A 138 -14.10 17.88 17.63
N VAL A 139 -15.04 17.47 16.78
CA VAL A 139 -16.05 18.36 16.18
C VAL A 139 -16.96 18.95 17.25
N SER A 140 -17.44 18.13 18.18
CA SER A 140 -18.28 18.57 19.29
C SER A 140 -17.57 19.58 20.18
N TYR A 141 -16.29 19.34 20.48
CA TYR A 141 -15.44 20.27 21.22
C TYR A 141 -15.20 21.57 20.45
N ALA A 142 -14.90 21.52 19.14
CA ALA A 142 -14.71 22.70 18.31
C ALA A 142 -15.96 23.59 18.25
N ILE A 143 -17.15 22.99 18.16
CA ILE A 143 -18.44 23.70 18.24
C ILE A 143 -18.59 24.37 19.61
N GLN A 144 -18.31 23.66 20.70
CA GLN A 144 -18.37 24.23 22.05
C GLN A 144 -17.38 25.39 22.24
N GLN A 145 -16.14 25.26 21.76
CA GLN A 145 -15.15 26.34 21.82
C GLN A 145 -15.60 27.57 21.04
N THR A 146 -16.20 27.39 19.86
CA THR A 146 -16.73 28.51 19.05
C THR A 146 -17.90 29.23 19.75
N LEU A 147 -18.67 28.53 20.56
CA LEU A 147 -19.80 29.09 21.32
C LEU A 147 -19.37 29.74 22.66
N MET A 148 -18.15 29.46 23.13
CA MET A 148 -17.64 29.90 24.43
C MET A 148 -16.71 31.12 24.34
N GLU A 149 -17.20 32.22 23.76
CA GLU A 149 -16.57 33.55 23.79
C GLU A 149 -16.84 34.28 25.12
N THR A 150 -16.56 33.64 26.27
CA THR A 150 -16.63 34.30 27.59
C THR A 150 -15.38 34.02 28.41
N ALA A 151 -14.89 35.00 29.17
CA ALA A 151 -13.60 34.94 29.86
C ALA A 151 -13.41 33.76 30.85
N LEU A 152 -14.49 33.08 31.26
CA LEU A 152 -14.46 31.85 32.06
C LEU A 152 -14.11 30.59 31.24
N ALA A 153 -14.20 30.65 29.91
CA ALA A 153 -13.83 29.57 29.00
C ALA A 153 -12.33 29.25 29.05
N GLY A 154 -11.47 30.21 29.35
CA GLY A 154 -10.01 30.00 29.45
C GLY A 154 -9.59 29.04 30.55
N ILE A 155 -10.30 29.03 31.70
CA ILE A 155 -9.98 28.14 32.83
C ILE A 155 -10.60 26.75 32.62
N VAL A 156 -11.81 26.69 32.07
CA VAL A 156 -12.50 25.42 31.79
C VAL A 156 -11.86 24.67 30.61
N SER A 157 -11.42 25.38 29.56
CA SER A 157 -10.73 24.78 28.40
C SER A 157 -9.37 24.18 28.76
N ALA A 158 -8.63 24.81 29.68
CA ALA A 158 -7.29 24.35 30.10
C ALA A 158 -7.29 22.96 30.76
N LEU A 159 -8.37 22.61 31.48
CA LEU A 159 -8.54 21.29 32.11
C LEU A 159 -9.36 20.32 31.25
N ALA A 160 -10.31 20.84 30.46
CA ALA A 160 -11.12 20.02 29.58
C ALA A 160 -10.29 19.34 28.49
N TRP A 161 -9.30 20.02 27.92
CA TRP A 161 -8.48 19.46 26.85
C TRP A 161 -7.65 18.23 27.28
N PRO A 162 -6.86 18.26 28.37
CA PRO A 162 -6.12 17.09 28.85
C PRO A 162 -7.02 15.90 29.23
N LEU A 163 -8.15 16.15 29.93
CA LEU A 163 -9.02 15.06 30.40
C LEU A 163 -9.75 14.37 29.24
N SER A 164 -10.12 15.15 28.23
CA SER A 164 -10.73 14.64 26.99
C SER A 164 -9.76 13.78 26.18
N ILE A 165 -8.48 14.14 26.11
CA ILE A 165 -7.46 13.32 25.47
C ILE A 165 -7.30 11.97 26.19
N LEU A 166 -7.33 11.96 27.53
CA LEU A 166 -7.15 10.74 28.32
C LEU A 166 -8.31 9.76 28.15
N THR A 167 -9.55 10.23 28.10
CA THR A 167 -10.72 9.37 27.88
C THR A 167 -10.75 8.80 26.47
N VAL A 168 -10.35 9.59 25.48
CA VAL A 168 -10.29 9.16 24.08
C VAL A 168 -9.10 8.24 23.80
N GLY A 169 -7.94 8.47 24.42
CA GLY A 169 -6.72 7.67 24.24
C GLY A 169 -6.92 6.19 24.56
N ASN A 170 -7.54 5.89 25.72
CA ASN A 170 -7.78 4.50 26.16
C ASN A 170 -8.67 3.70 25.20
N VAL A 171 -9.60 4.36 24.50
CA VAL A 171 -10.50 3.72 23.53
C VAL A 171 -9.75 3.29 22.27
N VAL A 172 -8.67 3.99 21.92
CA VAL A 172 -7.93 3.80 20.67
C VAL A 172 -6.67 2.95 20.87
N ASP A 173 -6.07 3.00 22.05
CA ASP A 173 -4.80 2.31 22.33
C ASP A 173 -4.87 0.81 22.07
N ASN A 174 -5.97 0.14 22.44
CA ASN A 174 -6.10 -1.29 22.22
C ASN A 174 -6.29 -1.66 20.72
N PRO A 175 -7.30 -1.12 19.99
CA PRO A 175 -7.41 -1.34 18.54
C PRO A 175 -6.14 -0.96 17.76
N TRP A 176 -5.48 0.14 18.14
CA TRP A 176 -4.25 0.61 17.52
C TRP A 176 -3.10 -0.39 17.71
N ASN A 177 -2.82 -0.80 18.94
CA ASN A 177 -1.72 -1.72 19.24
C ASN A 177 -1.91 -3.08 18.56
N VAL A 178 -3.15 -3.59 18.53
CA VAL A 178 -3.47 -4.82 17.80
C VAL A 178 -3.24 -4.62 16.30
N GLY A 179 -3.75 -3.53 15.71
CA GLY A 179 -3.55 -3.22 14.30
C GLY A 179 -2.07 -3.06 13.90
N VAL A 180 -1.26 -2.43 14.76
CA VAL A 180 0.20 -2.28 14.58
C VAL A 180 0.92 -3.63 14.54
N ARG A 181 0.57 -4.56 15.43
CA ARG A 181 1.15 -5.91 15.43
C ARG A 181 0.72 -6.69 14.19
N ARG A 182 -0.59 -6.70 13.90
CA ARG A 182 -1.19 -7.43 12.77
C ARG A 182 -0.66 -6.96 11.42
N SER A 183 -0.54 -5.64 11.21
CA SER A 183 0.00 -5.07 9.97
C SER A 183 1.44 -5.50 9.69
N THR A 184 2.24 -5.76 10.73
CA THR A 184 3.60 -6.28 10.59
C THR A 184 3.58 -7.70 10.00
N GLU A 185 2.81 -8.61 10.61
CA GLU A 185 2.66 -10.00 10.16
C GLU A 185 2.07 -10.08 8.73
N VAL A 186 1.04 -9.27 8.46
CA VAL A 186 0.41 -9.19 7.13
C VAL A 186 1.40 -8.68 6.08
N GLY A 187 2.26 -7.72 6.41
CA GLY A 187 3.33 -7.24 5.54
C GLY A 187 4.31 -8.35 5.18
N GLU A 188 4.77 -9.10 6.17
CA GLU A 188 5.66 -10.26 5.96
C GLU A 188 5.00 -11.32 5.08
N HIS A 189 3.72 -11.66 5.32
CA HIS A 189 2.98 -12.61 4.47
C HIS A 189 2.79 -12.10 3.05
N LEU A 190 2.49 -10.80 2.88
CA LEU A 190 2.38 -10.17 1.57
C LEU A 190 3.71 -10.26 0.80
N ALA A 191 4.86 -10.10 1.48
CA ALA A 191 6.17 -10.24 0.84
C ALA A 191 6.35 -11.65 0.25
N HIS A 192 6.05 -12.69 1.03
CA HIS A 192 6.13 -14.07 0.57
C HIS A 192 5.21 -14.35 -0.63
N LEU A 193 4.00 -13.80 -0.60
CA LEU A 193 3.06 -13.89 -1.71
C LEU A 193 3.63 -13.23 -2.97
N LEU A 194 4.11 -12.00 -2.89
CA LEU A 194 4.65 -11.28 -4.05
C LEU A 194 5.93 -11.93 -4.58
N LEU A 195 6.80 -12.44 -3.70
CA LEU A 195 8.00 -13.19 -4.06
C LEU A 195 7.70 -14.53 -4.75
N SER A 196 6.49 -15.07 -4.59
CA SER A 196 6.03 -16.25 -5.36
C SER A 196 5.68 -15.95 -6.81
N ARG A 197 5.66 -14.66 -7.20
CA ARG A 197 5.48 -14.19 -8.59
C ARG A 197 4.22 -14.76 -9.27
N GLN A 198 3.11 -14.92 -8.53
CA GLN A 198 1.84 -15.39 -9.10
C GLN A 198 1.30 -14.47 -10.22
N HIS A 199 1.63 -13.17 -10.17
CA HIS A 199 1.32 -12.21 -11.23
C HIS A 199 2.33 -12.17 -12.39
N GLY A 200 3.29 -13.10 -12.41
CA GLY A 200 4.41 -13.14 -13.35
C GLY A 200 5.55 -12.21 -12.97
N ASN A 201 6.31 -11.77 -13.97
CA ASN A 201 7.45 -10.85 -13.80
C ASN A 201 7.05 -9.38 -13.96
N ARG A 202 5.74 -9.07 -13.88
CA ARG A 202 5.24 -7.71 -14.04
C ARG A 202 5.62 -6.88 -12.81
N PRO A 203 6.14 -5.66 -12.98
CA PRO A 203 6.40 -4.78 -11.85
C PRO A 203 5.11 -4.43 -11.11
N ILE A 204 5.21 -4.27 -9.80
CA ILE A 204 4.12 -3.87 -8.91
C ILE A 204 4.40 -2.52 -8.28
N THR A 205 3.40 -1.63 -8.34
CA THR A 205 3.34 -0.40 -7.54
C THR A 205 2.59 -0.69 -6.25
N LEU A 206 3.19 -0.39 -5.10
CA LEU A 206 2.58 -0.60 -3.79
C LEU A 206 2.16 0.73 -3.19
N MET A 207 0.89 0.83 -2.78
CA MET A 207 0.37 2.03 -2.13
C MET A 207 -0.34 1.68 -0.84
N GLY A 208 -0.14 2.49 0.19
CA GLY A 208 -0.90 2.32 1.41
C GLY A 208 -0.96 3.59 2.25
N PHE A 209 -2.00 3.68 3.09
CA PHE A 209 -2.11 4.72 4.11
C PHE A 209 -2.20 4.11 5.51
N SER A 210 -1.72 4.81 6.54
CA SER A 210 -1.77 4.40 7.95
C SER A 210 -1.27 2.97 8.18
N LEU A 211 -2.06 2.09 8.83
CA LEU A 211 -1.65 0.69 9.01
C LEU A 211 -1.42 -0.06 7.69
N GLY A 212 -2.07 0.35 6.60
CA GLY A 212 -1.85 -0.21 5.28
C GLY A 212 -0.49 0.22 4.71
N ALA A 213 -0.07 1.45 4.98
CA ALA A 213 1.30 1.89 4.70
C ALA A 213 2.32 1.09 5.53
N ARG A 214 1.99 0.76 6.78
CA ARG A 214 2.80 -0.10 7.64
C ARG A 214 2.90 -1.54 7.09
N VAL A 215 1.82 -2.11 6.55
CA VAL A 215 1.85 -3.39 5.82
C VAL A 215 2.85 -3.33 4.67
N VAL A 216 2.77 -2.30 3.83
CA VAL A 216 3.70 -2.13 2.69
C VAL A 216 5.14 -1.97 3.17
N TYR A 217 5.38 -1.17 4.22
CA TYR A 217 6.71 -0.99 4.80
C TYR A 217 7.33 -2.32 5.27
N HIS A 218 6.58 -3.12 6.04
CA HIS A 218 7.08 -4.42 6.51
C HIS A 218 7.18 -5.46 5.41
N CYS A 219 6.33 -5.38 4.38
CA CYS A 219 6.47 -6.16 3.17
C CYS A 219 7.82 -5.92 2.48
N LEU A 220 8.20 -4.66 2.28
CA LEU A 220 9.47 -4.30 1.68
C LEU A 220 10.65 -4.69 2.57
N LEU A 221 10.54 -4.48 3.88
CA LEU A 221 11.58 -4.89 4.82
C LEU A 221 11.80 -6.41 4.79
N GLU A 222 10.75 -7.20 4.68
CA GLU A 222 10.85 -8.66 4.52
C GLU A 222 11.49 -9.04 3.19
N MET A 223 11.14 -8.35 2.09
CA MET A 223 11.78 -8.57 0.78
C MET A 223 13.29 -8.34 0.80
N THR A 224 13.80 -7.44 1.64
CA THR A 224 15.27 -7.20 1.76
C THR A 224 16.03 -8.43 2.27
N LYS A 225 15.36 -9.35 2.98
CA LYS A 225 15.93 -10.63 3.41
C LYS A 225 16.05 -11.64 2.25
N HIS A 226 15.46 -11.32 1.08
CA HIS A 226 15.35 -12.18 -0.09
C HIS A 226 15.77 -11.48 -1.39
N ASP A 227 16.77 -10.60 -1.29
CA ASP A 227 17.18 -9.61 -2.30
C ASP A 227 17.16 -10.15 -3.75
N GLN A 228 17.77 -11.31 -4.01
CA GLN A 228 17.83 -11.91 -5.36
C GLN A 228 16.46 -12.20 -6.01
N ARG A 229 15.43 -12.51 -5.21
CA ARG A 229 14.07 -12.78 -5.72
C ARG A 229 13.22 -11.51 -5.85
N ALA A 230 13.61 -10.45 -5.12
CA ALA A 230 12.90 -9.18 -5.07
C ALA A 230 13.30 -8.23 -6.21
N VAL A 231 14.46 -8.43 -6.86
CA VAL A 231 14.93 -7.58 -7.96
C VAL A 231 13.86 -7.43 -9.05
N GLY A 232 13.56 -6.19 -9.42
CA GLY A 232 12.60 -5.85 -10.47
C GLY A 232 11.15 -6.27 -10.16
N LEU A 233 10.83 -6.59 -8.90
CA LEU A 233 9.46 -6.87 -8.47
C LEU A 233 8.71 -5.56 -8.21
N VAL A 234 9.23 -4.71 -7.32
CA VAL A 234 8.56 -3.49 -6.89
C VAL A 234 9.10 -2.30 -7.69
N GLU A 235 8.21 -1.59 -8.38
CA GLU A 235 8.56 -0.39 -9.16
C GLU A 235 8.47 0.86 -8.29
N ASP A 236 7.27 1.27 -7.91
CA ASP A 236 7.03 2.47 -7.11
C ASP A 236 6.34 2.12 -5.78
N VAL A 237 6.60 2.93 -4.76
CA VAL A 237 6.01 2.79 -3.43
C VAL A 237 5.47 4.14 -2.94
N VAL A 238 4.22 4.16 -2.48
CA VAL A 238 3.58 5.34 -1.87
C VAL A 238 3.06 4.99 -0.49
N LEU A 239 3.62 5.62 0.54
CA LEU A 239 3.25 5.46 1.94
C LEU A 239 2.69 6.78 2.46
N LEU A 240 1.47 6.76 3.00
CA LEU A 240 0.80 7.94 3.54
C LEU A 240 0.53 7.77 5.04
N GLY A 241 1.15 8.59 5.89
CA GLY A 241 0.92 8.55 7.33
C GLY A 241 1.32 7.23 7.98
N ALA A 242 2.41 6.60 7.53
CA ALA A 242 2.84 5.28 8.00
C ALA A 242 3.33 5.34 9.46
N PRO A 243 2.72 4.58 10.40
CA PRO A 243 3.21 4.50 11.77
C PRO A 243 4.40 3.53 11.85
N VAL A 244 5.55 3.95 11.35
CA VAL A 244 6.79 3.15 11.26
C VAL A 244 7.99 3.93 11.79
N THR A 245 9.12 3.25 11.99
CA THR A 245 10.33 3.90 12.47
C THR A 245 10.91 4.85 11.41
N GLY A 246 11.41 6.02 11.84
CA GLY A 246 12.13 6.95 10.98
C GLY A 246 13.60 6.58 10.74
N SER A 247 13.99 5.32 10.98
CA SER A 247 15.39 4.86 10.99
C SER A 247 16.01 4.96 9.59
N PRO A 248 17.02 5.82 9.36
CA PRO A 248 17.61 5.97 8.02
C PRO A 248 18.18 4.67 7.45
N GLY A 249 18.64 3.76 8.32
CA GLY A 249 19.16 2.45 7.92
C GLY A 249 18.09 1.54 7.32
N ASP A 250 16.88 1.54 7.88
CA ASP A 250 15.80 0.69 7.38
C ASP A 250 15.23 1.25 6.07
N TRP A 251 15.06 2.57 5.98
CA TRP A 251 14.66 3.24 4.73
C TRP A 251 15.68 3.03 3.60
N LYS A 252 16.98 2.98 3.92
CA LYS A 252 18.02 2.65 2.94
C LYS A 252 17.89 1.21 2.43
N LYS A 253 17.61 0.24 3.30
CA LYS A 253 17.38 -1.17 2.90
C LYS A 253 16.12 -1.27 2.03
N ILE A 254 15.02 -0.67 2.45
CA ILE A 254 13.76 -0.68 1.67
C ILE A 254 13.98 -0.08 0.28
N SER A 255 14.77 1.00 0.18
CA SER A 255 15.08 1.62 -1.11
C SER A 255 15.93 0.72 -2.02
N SER A 256 16.62 -0.32 -1.52
CA SER A 256 17.41 -1.22 -2.37
C SER A 256 16.58 -2.27 -3.09
N VAL A 257 15.37 -2.58 -2.60
CA VAL A 257 14.45 -3.55 -3.21
C VAL A 257 13.39 -2.90 -4.11
N VAL A 258 13.37 -1.56 -4.18
CA VAL A 258 12.45 -0.78 -5.01
C VAL A 258 13.23 -0.22 -6.20
N ALA A 259 12.79 -0.51 -7.42
CA ALA A 259 13.49 -0.08 -8.63
C ALA A 259 13.28 1.40 -8.96
N GLY A 260 12.12 1.94 -8.60
CA GLY A 260 11.71 3.32 -8.85
C GLY A 260 11.75 4.18 -7.58
N ARG A 261 10.61 4.78 -7.22
CA ARG A 261 10.51 5.80 -6.17
C ARG A 261 9.90 5.24 -4.91
N VAL A 262 10.44 5.67 -3.78
CA VAL A 262 9.81 5.52 -2.46
C VAL A 262 9.32 6.88 -2.00
N ILE A 263 8.01 7.05 -1.94
CA ILE A 263 7.34 8.29 -1.50
C ILE A 263 6.76 8.06 -0.11
N ASN A 264 7.21 8.84 0.87
CA ASN A 264 6.67 8.84 2.23
C ASN A 264 6.02 10.20 2.52
N GLY A 265 4.69 10.25 2.54
CA GLY A 265 3.90 11.41 2.97
C GLY A 265 3.67 11.35 4.48
N TYR A 266 4.14 12.35 5.21
CA TYR A 266 4.00 12.42 6.67
C TYR A 266 3.70 13.84 7.13
N CYS A 267 3.04 13.96 8.28
CA CYS A 267 2.83 15.23 8.95
C CYS A 267 4.01 15.52 9.88
N ARG A 268 4.48 16.77 9.88
CA ARG A 268 5.47 17.27 10.83
C ARG A 268 4.78 18.24 11.76
N ILE A 269 4.90 18.01 13.06
CA ILE A 269 4.52 19.01 14.07
C ILE A 269 5.71 19.97 14.13
N GLU A 270 5.48 21.23 13.79
CA GLU A 270 6.45 22.33 13.93
C GLU A 270 6.52 22.83 15.37
#